data_AF-A0A316TI61-F1
#
_entry.id   AF-A0A316TI61-F1
#
_cell.length_a   1.000
_cell.length_b   1.000
_cell.length_c   1.000
_cell.angle_alpha   90.00
_cell.angle_beta   90.00
_cell.angle_gamma   90.00
#
_symmetry.space_group_name_H-M   'P 1'
#
loop_
_entity.id
_entity.type
_entity.pdbx_description
1 polymer ?
#
loop_
_entity_poly.entity_id
_entity_poly.type
_entity_poly.pdbx_seq_one_letter_code
_entity_poly.pdbx_strand_id
1 'polypeptide(L)'
;MSASSGYEPVDVGHCDGTGPLGHREPAAHAAQRDRDVDDQQRPDPTTVARPPAAPAAPTTQRCRGSGDMSDRSIDRMSELMVDGLATYRLVKLVRDDRITEPVRESVIERQGPPEKSKISYLLNCPWCLSIYFGVALTLGRRRFPATTGAIARSLALSAMTGIATTRLDG
;
A
#
# COMPACT_ATOMS: atom_id res chain seq x y z
N MET A 1 -43.87 -32.28 -30.63
CA MET A 1 -43.24 -30.95 -30.65
C MET A 1 -42.16 -30.92 -29.58
N SER A 2 -40.89 -31.06 -29.98
CA SER A 2 -39.76 -30.99 -29.04
C SER A 2 -38.70 -30.12 -29.69
N ALA A 3 -38.44 -28.94 -29.12
CA ALA A 3 -37.41 -28.03 -29.60
C ALA A 3 -36.10 -28.33 -28.89
N SER A 4 -35.18 -29.00 -29.57
CA SER A 4 -33.82 -29.22 -29.07
C SER A 4 -33.04 -27.91 -29.16
N SER A 5 -32.88 -27.23 -28.02
CA SER A 5 -32.10 -25.99 -27.93
C SER A 5 -30.62 -26.28 -28.15
N GLY A 6 -30.10 -25.94 -29.33
CA GLY A 6 -28.67 -26.01 -29.62
C GLY A 6 -27.91 -24.99 -28.77
N TYR A 7 -27.10 -25.48 -27.83
CA TYR A 7 -26.14 -24.67 -27.09
C TYR A 7 -24.76 -24.92 -27.69
N GLU A 8 -24.29 -24.00 -28.55
CA GLU A 8 -22.89 -24.04 -28.98
C GLU A 8 -21.99 -23.53 -27.85
N PRO A 9 -20.97 -24.30 -27.43
CA PRO A 9 -20.01 -23.82 -26.46
C PRO A 9 -19.16 -22.72 -27.10
N VAL A 10 -19.22 -21.51 -26.56
CA VAL A 10 -18.32 -20.42 -26.94
C VAL A 10 -16.90 -20.83 -26.58
N ASP A 11 -16.03 -20.89 -27.59
CA ASP A 11 -14.63 -21.31 -27.44
C ASP A 11 -13.85 -20.25 -26.64
N VAL A 12 -13.66 -20.51 -25.34
CA VAL A 12 -12.95 -19.59 -24.43
C VAL A 12 -11.45 -19.82 -24.59
N GLY A 13 -10.89 -19.15 -25.60
CA GLY A 13 -9.50 -19.31 -26.05
C GLY A 13 -8.49 -19.45 -24.91
N HIS A 14 -7.86 -20.62 -24.83
CA HIS A 14 -6.88 -20.97 -23.81
C HIS A 14 -5.66 -20.05 -23.91
N CYS A 15 -5.50 -19.15 -22.94
CA CYS A 15 -4.35 -18.28 -22.85
C CYS A 15 -3.22 -18.99 -22.11
N ASP A 16 -2.38 -19.71 -22.84
CA ASP A 16 -1.14 -20.29 -22.30
C ASP A 16 -0.27 -19.20 -21.67
N GLY A 17 -0.10 -19.26 -20.35
CA GLY A 17 0.59 -18.24 -19.54
C GLY A 17 2.12 -18.23 -19.69
N THR A 18 2.67 -18.84 -20.73
CA THR A 18 4.12 -19.04 -20.97
C THR A 18 4.78 -17.83 -21.64
N GLY A 19 4.43 -16.63 -21.18
CA GLY A 19 5.21 -15.43 -21.49
C GLY A 19 6.58 -15.49 -20.81
N PRO A 20 7.69 -15.16 -21.50
CA PRO A 20 9.01 -15.18 -20.88
C PRO A 20 9.07 -14.20 -19.70
N LEU A 21 9.63 -14.66 -18.58
CA LEU A 21 9.88 -13.86 -17.38
C LEU A 21 10.93 -12.78 -17.68
N GLY A 22 10.49 -11.68 -18.28
CA GLY A 22 11.29 -10.48 -18.43
C GLY A 22 11.61 -9.92 -17.06
N HIS A 23 12.84 -10.14 -16.60
CA HIS A 23 13.38 -9.55 -15.38
C HIS A 23 13.21 -8.03 -15.45
N ARG A 24 12.21 -7.51 -14.74
CA ARG A 24 12.04 -6.07 -14.55
C ARG A 24 13.04 -5.62 -13.50
N GLU A 25 14.21 -5.25 -14.00
CA GLU A 25 15.25 -4.57 -13.23
C GLU A 25 14.63 -3.38 -12.48
N PRO A 26 14.78 -3.28 -11.14
CA PRO A 26 14.21 -2.18 -10.39
C PRO A 26 15.02 -0.92 -10.67
N ALA A 27 14.47 -0.04 -11.51
CA ALA A 27 15.07 1.25 -11.83
C ALA A 27 15.36 2.04 -10.55
N ALA A 28 16.65 2.15 -10.20
CA ALA A 28 17.10 2.92 -9.07
C ALA A 28 16.80 4.41 -9.32
N HIS A 29 15.91 4.99 -8.52
CA HIS A 29 15.71 6.45 -8.47
C HIS A 29 16.94 7.12 -7.80
N ALA A 30 18.05 7.16 -8.53
CA ALA A 30 19.26 7.86 -8.14
C ALA A 30 19.14 9.34 -8.49
N ALA A 31 19.06 10.17 -7.45
CA ALA A 31 19.40 11.59 -7.38
C ALA A 31 19.74 12.31 -8.71
N GLN A 32 18.74 12.91 -9.36
CA GLN A 32 18.97 13.99 -10.32
C GLN A 32 19.35 15.25 -9.52
N ARG A 33 20.65 15.56 -9.43
CA ARG A 33 21.16 16.78 -8.76
C ARG A 33 22.15 17.51 -9.66
N ASP A 34 21.85 18.79 -9.85
CA ASP A 34 22.61 19.88 -10.48
C ASP A 34 24.05 19.61 -10.95
N ARG A 35 24.23 19.67 -12.28
CA ARG A 35 25.25 20.48 -12.97
C ARG A 35 24.57 21.05 -14.23
N ASP A 36 24.46 22.36 -14.41
CA ASP A 36 25.53 23.33 -14.75
C ASP A 36 26.29 22.86 -16.01
N VAL A 37 25.99 23.43 -17.19
CA VAL A 37 26.41 24.75 -17.73
C VAL A 37 27.60 24.56 -18.67
N ASP A 38 27.54 25.26 -19.81
CA ASP A 38 28.52 25.32 -20.90
C ASP A 38 28.91 23.99 -21.61
N ASP A 39 28.30 23.77 -22.78
CA ASP A 39 29.10 23.66 -24.02
C ASP A 39 28.30 24.22 -25.21
N GLN A 40 28.96 25.02 -26.06
CA GLN A 40 28.35 25.89 -27.06
C GLN A 40 29.07 25.79 -28.42
N GLN A 41 28.96 24.64 -29.11
CA GLN A 41 29.54 24.48 -30.44
C GLN A 41 28.60 23.82 -31.47
N ARG A 42 28.18 24.61 -32.48
CA ARG A 42 27.61 24.19 -33.78
C ARG A 42 28.66 23.38 -34.59
N PRO A 43 28.31 22.55 -35.60
CA PRO A 43 27.26 22.77 -36.62
C PRO A 43 26.40 21.48 -36.90
N ASP A 44 25.63 21.25 -37.97
CA ASP A 44 25.21 22.03 -39.18
C ASP A 44 23.81 21.52 -39.68
N PRO A 45 23.06 22.24 -40.55
CA PRO A 45 21.67 21.89 -40.89
C PRO A 45 21.57 20.98 -42.14
N THR A 46 22.05 19.74 -42.04
CA THR A 46 21.91 18.75 -43.12
C THR A 46 20.56 18.03 -43.05
N THR A 47 19.76 18.16 -44.11
CA THR A 47 18.48 17.46 -44.32
C THR A 47 18.63 15.93 -44.20
N VAL A 48 18.34 15.37 -43.03
CA VAL A 48 18.20 13.91 -42.85
C VAL A 48 16.84 13.50 -43.37
N ALA A 49 16.82 12.66 -44.41
CA ALA A 49 15.59 12.15 -45.01
C ALA A 49 14.74 11.41 -43.97
N ARG A 50 13.47 11.80 -43.86
CA ARG A 50 12.48 11.15 -43.01
C ARG A 50 12.32 9.69 -43.46
N PRO A 51 12.60 8.68 -42.60
CA PRO A 51 12.47 7.28 -42.98
C PRO A 51 11.01 6.93 -43.31
N PRO A 52 10.76 5.95 -44.19
CA PRO A 52 9.42 5.49 -44.52
C PRO A 52 8.71 4.98 -43.27
N ALA A 53 7.41 5.23 -43.19
CA ALA A 53 6.61 4.86 -42.02
C ALA A 53 6.68 3.34 -41.80
N ALA A 54 7.15 2.94 -40.61
CA ALA A 54 7.16 1.54 -40.21
C ALA A 54 5.72 0.98 -40.23
N PRO A 55 5.51 -0.27 -40.66
CA PRO A 55 4.19 -0.89 -40.64
C PRO A 55 3.64 -0.89 -39.22
N ALA A 56 2.35 -0.58 -39.07
CA ALA A 56 1.70 -0.50 -37.77
C ALA A 56 1.90 -1.83 -37.02
N ALA A 57 2.59 -1.75 -35.87
CA ALA A 57 2.83 -2.91 -35.02
C ALA A 57 1.49 -3.55 -34.62
N PRO A 58 1.39 -4.89 -34.58
CA PRO A 58 0.15 -5.56 -34.22
C PRO A 58 -0.26 -5.11 -32.81
N THR A 59 -1.46 -4.53 -32.71
CA THR A 59 -2.04 -4.11 -31.44
C THR A 59 -2.19 -5.35 -30.57
N THR A 60 -1.29 -5.54 -29.59
CA THR A 60 -1.34 -6.64 -28.64
C THR A 60 -2.53 -6.43 -27.72
N GLN A 61 -3.70 -6.88 -28.17
CA GLN A 61 -4.97 -6.81 -27.48
C GLN A 61 -4.86 -7.68 -26.23
N ARG A 62 -4.41 -7.05 -25.15
CA ARG A 62 -4.10 -7.69 -23.87
C ARG A 62 -5.37 -8.34 -23.33
N CYS A 63 -5.45 -9.67 -23.39
CA CYS A 63 -6.56 -10.45 -22.84
C CYS A 63 -6.74 -10.08 -21.36
N ARG A 64 -7.79 -9.31 -21.07
CA ARG A 64 -8.08 -8.79 -19.74
C ARG A 64 -8.84 -9.87 -18.98
N GLY A 65 -8.07 -10.84 -18.46
CA GLY A 65 -8.62 -12.06 -17.86
C GLY A 65 -9.60 -11.79 -16.72
N SER A 66 -10.69 -12.56 -16.68
CA SER A 66 -11.78 -12.42 -15.70
C SER A 66 -11.41 -12.69 -14.23
N GLY A 67 -10.16 -13.08 -13.92
CA GLY A 67 -9.68 -13.29 -12.55
C GLY A 67 -9.57 -12.01 -11.70
N ASP A 68 -9.51 -10.85 -12.36
CA ASP A 68 -9.22 -9.52 -11.79
C ASP A 68 -10.15 -9.06 -10.64
N MET A 69 -11.29 -9.72 -10.36
CA MET A 69 -12.18 -9.33 -9.25
C MET A 69 -11.89 -10.05 -7.93
N SER A 70 -11.37 -11.28 -7.97
CA SER A 70 -11.06 -12.05 -6.75
C SER A 70 -9.78 -11.55 -6.09
N ASP A 71 -8.71 -11.36 -6.88
CA ASP A 71 -7.41 -10.90 -6.39
C ASP A 71 -7.53 -9.54 -5.67
N ARG A 72 -8.21 -8.56 -6.30
CA ARG A 72 -8.48 -7.25 -5.69
C ARG A 72 -9.32 -7.31 -4.41
N SER A 73 -10.07 -8.39 -4.19
CA SER A 73 -10.84 -8.59 -2.95
C SER A 73 -9.94 -9.14 -1.83
N ILE A 74 -9.03 -10.06 -2.16
CA ILE A 74 -8.02 -10.59 -1.24
C ILE A 74 -7.05 -9.48 -0.82
N ASP A 75 -6.55 -8.67 -1.77
CA ASP A 75 -5.66 -7.55 -1.50
C ASP A 75 -6.27 -6.59 -0.47
N ARG A 76 -7.51 -6.13 -0.71
CA ARG A 76 -8.25 -5.25 0.21
C ARG A 76 -8.46 -5.87 1.58
N MET A 77 -8.78 -7.16 1.65
CA MET A 77 -8.97 -7.85 2.92
C MET A 77 -7.65 -7.93 3.70
N SER A 78 -6.54 -8.23 3.02
CA SER A 78 -5.21 -8.27 3.61
C SER A 78 -4.78 -6.90 4.15
N GLU A 79 -5.07 -5.82 3.41
CA GLU A 79 -4.78 -4.45 3.82
C GLU A 79 -5.58 -4.04 5.06
N LEU A 80 -6.86 -4.41 5.15
CA LEU A 80 -7.71 -4.15 6.32
C LEU A 80 -7.23 -4.93 7.55
N MET A 81 -6.80 -6.18 7.38
CA MET A 81 -6.21 -6.97 8.46
C MET A 81 -4.89 -6.36 8.96
N VAL A 82 -4.02 -5.90 8.05
CA VAL A 82 -2.76 -5.22 8.38
C VAL A 82 -3.04 -3.90 9.11
N ASP A 83 -3.99 -3.09 8.66
CA ASP A 83 -4.37 -1.85 9.36
C ASP A 83 -4.97 -2.13 10.74
N GLY A 84 -5.77 -3.17 10.90
CA GLY A 84 -6.32 -3.60 12.19
C GLY A 84 -5.24 -4.02 13.19
N LEU A 85 -4.30 -4.88 12.75
CA LEU A 85 -3.14 -5.31 13.56
C LEU A 85 -2.20 -4.14 13.89
N ALA A 86 -1.93 -3.26 12.92
CA ALA A 86 -1.14 -2.06 13.14
C ALA A 86 -1.81 -1.11 14.15
N THR A 87 -3.12 -0.87 14.02
CA THR A 87 -3.91 -0.05 14.95
C THR A 87 -3.87 -0.65 16.36
N TYR A 88 -4.08 -1.95 16.50
CA TYR A 88 -3.99 -2.65 17.79
C TYR A 88 -2.61 -2.46 18.45
N ARG A 89 -1.52 -2.64 17.68
CA ARG A 89 -0.16 -2.43 18.20
C ARG A 89 0.10 -0.97 18.57
N LEU A 90 -0.43 -0.02 17.80
CA LEU A 90 -0.26 1.41 18.08
C LEU A 90 -1.01 1.83 19.35
N VAL A 91 -2.27 1.39 19.53
CA VAL A 91 -3.03 1.60 20.77
C VAL A 91 -2.28 0.99 21.96
N LYS A 92 -1.77 -0.24 21.80
CA LYS A 92 -1.02 -0.92 22.86
C LYS A 92 0.29 -0.21 23.22
N LEU A 93 1.05 0.26 22.24
CA LEU A 93 2.25 1.07 22.49
C LEU A 93 1.89 2.39 23.20
N VAL A 94 0.94 3.16 22.67
CA VAL A 94 0.59 4.47 23.25
C VAL A 94 0.07 4.36 24.68
N ARG A 95 -0.67 3.29 25.00
CA ARG A 95 -1.25 3.06 26.33
C ARG A 95 -0.29 2.38 27.32
N ASP A 96 0.34 1.28 26.90
CA ASP A 96 1.01 0.33 27.80
C ASP A 96 2.56 0.45 27.77
N ASP A 97 3.15 1.22 26.84
CA ASP A 97 4.60 1.41 26.77
C ASP A 97 5.08 2.38 27.86
N ARG A 98 6.22 2.06 28.50
CA ARG A 98 6.89 2.98 29.42
C ARG A 98 7.52 4.17 28.70
N ILE A 99 7.79 4.09 27.40
CA ILE A 99 8.33 5.21 26.63
C ILE A 99 7.30 6.37 26.55
N THR A 100 6.00 6.07 26.56
CA THR A 100 4.95 7.11 26.58
C THR A 100 4.54 7.53 28.00
N GLU A 101 5.02 6.86 29.05
CA GLU A 101 4.79 7.20 30.45
C GLU A 101 5.11 8.67 30.81
N PRO A 102 6.32 9.22 30.53
CA PRO A 102 6.61 10.64 30.82
C PRO A 102 5.76 11.61 29.99
N VAL A 103 5.34 11.23 28.78
CA VAL A 103 4.42 12.05 27.95
C VAL A 103 3.01 12.03 28.55
N ARG A 104 2.54 10.87 29.00
CA ARG A 104 1.23 10.68 29.64
C ARG A 104 1.15 11.42 30.97
N GLU A 105 2.19 11.35 31.79
CA GLU A 105 2.32 12.15 33.02
C GLU A 105 2.35 13.65 32.72
N SER A 106 3.17 14.10 31.76
CA SER A 106 3.19 15.51 31.32
C SER A 106 1.84 16.02 30.83
N VAL A 107 1.03 15.17 30.18
CA VAL A 107 -0.33 15.53 29.74
C VAL A 107 -1.30 15.59 30.92
N ILE A 108 -1.23 14.64 31.86
CA ILE A 108 -2.07 14.63 33.08
C ILE A 108 -1.72 15.81 34.00
N GLU A 109 -0.44 16.17 34.13
CA GLU A 109 -0.01 17.34 34.90
C GLU A 109 -0.52 18.64 34.28
N ARG A 110 -0.38 18.81 32.95
CA ARG A 110 -0.79 20.03 32.25
C ARG A 110 -2.29 20.20 32.06
N GLN A 111 -3.03 19.10 31.89
CA GLN A 111 -4.47 19.13 31.61
C GLN A 111 -5.33 18.70 32.79
N GLY A 112 -4.73 18.13 33.83
CA GLY A 112 -5.46 17.60 34.98
C GLY A 112 -6.03 16.19 34.78
N PRO A 113 -6.71 15.67 35.82
CA PRO A 113 -7.22 14.30 35.86
C PRO A 113 -8.26 14.02 34.75
N PRO A 114 -8.42 12.74 34.34
CA PRO A 114 -9.25 12.36 33.20
C PRO A 114 -10.74 12.71 33.34
N GLU A 115 -11.24 12.91 34.57
CA GLU A 115 -12.59 13.37 34.84
C GLU A 115 -12.85 14.83 34.44
N LYS A 116 -11.80 15.65 34.35
CA LYS A 116 -11.89 17.08 34.00
C LYS A 116 -11.44 17.37 32.57
N SER A 117 -10.59 16.53 31.97
CA SER A 117 -9.96 16.80 30.67
C SER A 117 -10.21 15.74 29.62
N LYS A 118 -10.85 16.17 28.51
CA LYS A 118 -11.25 15.34 27.38
C LYS A 118 -10.08 14.59 26.72
N ILE A 119 -8.88 15.19 26.68
CA ILE A 119 -7.69 14.56 26.09
C ILE A 119 -7.14 13.47 27.01
N SER A 120 -7.09 13.71 28.33
CA SER A 120 -6.72 12.67 29.32
C SER A 120 -7.69 11.48 29.27
N TYR A 121 -9.00 11.72 29.07
CA TYR A 121 -9.98 10.65 28.83
C TYR A 121 -9.71 9.90 27.51
N LEU A 122 -9.49 10.63 26.41
CA LEU A 122 -9.23 10.08 25.09
C LEU A 122 -7.99 9.17 25.09
N LEU A 123 -6.89 9.59 25.73
CA LEU A 123 -5.65 8.80 25.86
C LEU A 123 -5.80 7.54 26.74
N ASN A 124 -6.75 7.52 27.67
CA ASN A 124 -6.98 6.35 28.54
C ASN A 124 -8.00 5.36 27.96
N CYS A 125 -8.91 5.81 27.08
CA CYS A 125 -9.92 4.95 26.48
C CYS A 125 -9.39 4.24 25.22
N PRO A 126 -9.17 2.90 25.24
CA PRO A 126 -8.61 2.18 24.10
C PRO A 126 -9.56 2.18 22.88
N TRP A 127 -10.88 2.24 23.12
CA TRP A 127 -11.91 2.35 22.09
C TRP A 127 -11.92 3.73 21.41
N CYS A 128 -11.57 4.80 22.12
CA CYS A 128 -11.40 6.10 21.50
C CYS A 128 -10.13 6.12 20.64
N LEU A 129 -8.99 5.70 21.20
CA LEU A 129 -7.71 5.71 20.49
C LEU A 129 -7.73 4.88 19.20
N SER A 130 -8.39 3.72 19.17
CA SER A 130 -8.48 2.90 17.96
C SER A 130 -9.17 3.62 16.80
N ILE A 131 -10.22 4.40 17.07
CA ILE A 131 -10.91 5.21 16.05
C ILE A 131 -9.97 6.30 15.52
N TYR A 132 -9.30 7.05 16.40
CA TYR A 132 -8.37 8.11 15.97
C TYR A 132 -7.18 7.57 15.18
N PHE A 133 -6.60 6.42 15.58
CA PHE A 133 -5.50 5.81 14.84
C PHE A 133 -5.94 5.16 13.52
N GLY A 134 -7.13 4.55 13.45
CA GLY A 134 -7.69 4.06 12.19
C GLY A 134 -7.92 5.18 11.17
N VAL A 135 -8.48 6.32 11.62
CA VAL A 135 -8.62 7.54 10.79
C VAL A 135 -7.24 8.10 10.39
N ALA A 136 -6.28 8.17 11.32
CA ALA A 136 -4.94 8.67 11.04
C ALA A 136 -4.18 7.80 10.03
N LEU A 137 -4.28 6.46 10.12
CA LEU A 137 -3.71 5.52 9.15
C LEU A 137 -4.38 5.65 7.78
N THR A 138 -5.71 5.80 7.75
CA THR A 138 -6.48 5.99 6.50
C THR A 138 -6.08 7.30 5.78
N LEU A 139 -5.98 8.40 6.52
CA LEU A 139 -5.49 9.68 6.01
C LEU A 139 -4.00 9.63 5.63
N GLY A 140 -3.19 8.91 6.41
CA GLY A 140 -1.77 8.64 6.15
C GLY A 140 -1.57 7.93 4.81
N ARG A 141 -2.29 6.83 4.57
CA ARG A 141 -2.30 6.11 3.28
C ARG A 141 -2.70 7.02 2.12
N ARG A 142 -3.70 7.90 2.30
CA ARG A 142 -4.10 8.87 1.26
C ARG A 142 -3.03 9.92 0.97
N ARG A 143 -2.20 10.28 1.94
CA ARG A 143 -1.19 11.35 1.81
C ARG A 143 0.22 10.84 1.45
N PHE A 144 0.59 9.65 1.91
CA PHE A 144 1.91 9.02 1.81
C PHE A 144 1.80 7.47 1.69
N PRO A 145 1.21 6.94 0.60
CA PRO A 145 0.83 5.52 0.51
C PRO A 145 2.01 4.55 0.72
N ALA A 146 3.16 4.81 0.13
CA ALA A 146 4.35 3.96 0.26
C ALA A 146 4.87 3.90 1.70
N THR A 147 5.02 5.06 2.36
CA THR A 147 5.57 5.15 3.71
C THR A 147 4.61 4.57 4.76
N THR A 148 3.32 4.91 4.69
CA THR A 148 2.33 4.37 5.63
C THR A 148 2.15 2.86 5.46
N GLY A 149 2.20 2.33 4.23
CA GLY A 149 2.16 0.89 3.96
C GLY A 149 3.33 0.13 4.59
N ALA A 150 4.55 0.66 4.51
CA ALA A 150 5.73 0.06 5.15
C ALA A 150 5.59 0.07 6.69
N ILE A 151 5.22 1.21 7.28
CA ILE A 151 5.05 1.35 8.74
C ILE A 151 3.95 0.42 9.26
N ALA A 152 2.79 0.36 8.59
CA ALA A 152 1.68 -0.51 8.97
C ALA A 152 2.08 -1.99 8.95
N ARG A 153 2.83 -2.44 7.93
CA ARG A 153 3.36 -3.82 7.85
C ARG A 153 4.32 -4.12 9.01
N SER A 154 5.27 -3.24 9.32
CA SER A 154 6.20 -3.43 10.44
C SER A 154 5.46 -3.50 11.79
N LEU A 155 4.45 -2.65 12.00
CA LEU A 155 3.61 -2.69 13.20
C LEU A 155 2.78 -3.97 13.30
N ALA A 156 2.19 -4.42 12.19
CA ALA A 156 1.40 -5.65 12.13
C ALA A 156 2.26 -6.89 12.39
N LEU A 157 3.48 -6.97 11.83
CA LEU A 157 4.45 -8.02 12.15
C LEU A 157 4.79 -8.03 13.65
N SER A 158 5.09 -6.86 14.22
CA SER A 158 5.34 -6.72 15.68
C SER A 158 4.14 -7.15 16.53
N ALA A 159 2.90 -6.87 16.07
CA ALA A 159 1.68 -7.32 16.72
C ALA A 159 1.56 -8.85 16.71
N MET A 160 1.78 -9.48 15.56
CA MET A 160 1.70 -10.93 15.41
C MET A 160 2.74 -11.66 16.25
N THR A 161 3.99 -11.18 16.30
CA THR A 161 5.02 -11.74 17.19
C THR A 161 4.57 -11.66 18.66
N GLY A 162 4.06 -10.50 19.11
CA GLY A 162 3.57 -10.35 20.48
C GLY A 162 2.41 -11.29 20.83
N ILE A 163 1.49 -11.53 19.90
CA ILE A 163 0.38 -12.48 20.09
C ILE A 163 0.92 -13.93 20.11
N ALA A 164 1.85 -14.27 19.22
CA ALA A 164 2.44 -15.60 19.13
C ALA A 164 3.18 -15.99 20.43
N THR A 165 3.99 -15.10 20.99
CA THR A 165 4.66 -15.30 22.29
C THR A 165 3.64 -15.64 23.39
N THR A 166 2.57 -14.86 23.53
CA THR A 166 1.51 -15.12 24.54
C THR A 166 0.72 -16.42 24.35
N ARG A 167 0.91 -17.14 23.23
CA ARG A 167 0.29 -18.44 22.95
C ARG A 167 1.28 -19.62 23.02
N LEU A 168 2.57 -19.35 23.17
CA LEU A 168 3.61 -20.35 23.37
C LEU A 168 4.01 -20.47 24.84
N ASP A 169 3.90 -19.38 25.60
CA ASP A 169 4.28 -19.29 27.02
C ASP A 169 3.13 -19.64 27.99
N GLY A 170 2.00 -20.17 27.51
CA GLY A 170 0.80 -20.47 28.32
C GLY A 170 0.02 -21.69 27.85
#